data_AF-A0A0R3Q8M8-F1
#
_entry.id   AF-A0A0R3Q8M8-F1
#
_cell.length_a   1.000
_cell.length_b   1.000
_cell.length_c   1.000
_cell.angle_alpha   90.00
_cell.angle_beta   90.00
_cell.angle_gamma   90.00
#
_symmetry.space_group_name_H-M   'P 1'
#
loop_
_entity.id
_entity.type
_entity.pdbx_description
1 polymer ?
#
loop_
_entity_poly.entity_id
_entity_poly.type
_entity_poly.pdbx_seq_one_letter_code
_entity_poly.pdbx_strand_id
1 'polypeptide(L)'
;MLIVQLLMLIITLILIIRYGSEIRQKIKEKWRFIRLVNQLPGPTLLEMLGEVLRFKMDSEQFTYQMEAIFRKYAYQNDHGIVCFWFGLRPMLFLARSTSAKVIFENTKLTSKSDDYDIFKRLVGDGLLSA
;
A
#
# COMPACT_ATOMS: atom_id res chain seq x y z
N MET A 1 -32.97 -17.43 32.31
CA MET A 1 -31.70 -17.66 31.58
C MET A 1 -31.91 -17.84 30.08
N LEU A 2 -32.78 -18.77 29.65
CA LEU A 2 -33.06 -19.05 28.22
C LEU A 2 -33.55 -17.84 27.41
N ILE A 3 -34.50 -17.05 27.95
CA ILE A 3 -35.05 -15.86 27.24
C ILE A 3 -33.97 -14.81 26.96
N VAL A 4 -33.06 -14.58 27.92
CA VAL A 4 -31.96 -13.63 27.77
C VAL A 4 -30.96 -14.10 26.71
N GLN A 5 -30.65 -15.39 26.68
CA GLN A 5 -29.79 -15.98 25.64
C GLN A 5 -30.41 -15.87 24.24
N LEU A 6 -31.74 -16.06 24.14
CA LEU A 6 -32.47 -15.95 22.88
C LEU A 6 -32.49 -14.51 22.35
N LEU A 7 -32.68 -13.53 23.24
CA LEU A 7 -32.58 -12.10 22.89
C LEU A 7 -31.18 -11.71 22.43
N MET A 8 -30.12 -12.18 23.11
CA MET A 8 -28.74 -11.93 22.71
C MET A 8 -28.43 -12.50 21.32
N LEU A 9 -28.92 -13.71 21.01
CA LEU A 9 -28.80 -14.31 19.68
C LEU A 9 -29.51 -13.51 18.60
N ILE A 10 -30.72 -13.01 18.88
CA ILE A 10 -31.46 -12.18 17.91
C ILE A 10 -30.70 -10.87 17.64
N ILE A 11 -30.19 -10.22 18.69
CA ILE A 11 -29.41 -8.99 18.56
C ILE A 11 -28.14 -9.22 17.73
N THR A 12 -27.38 -10.29 17.99
CA THR A 12 -26.17 -10.59 17.21
C THR A 12 -26.51 -10.88 15.74
N LEU A 13 -27.60 -11.58 15.46
CA LEU A 13 -28.05 -11.88 14.11
C LEU A 13 -28.46 -10.61 13.35
N ILE A 14 -29.15 -9.68 14.01
CA ILE A 14 -29.49 -8.36 13.45
C ILE A 14 -28.23 -7.56 13.15
N LEU A 15 -27.25 -7.54 14.07
CA LEU A 15 -25.97 -6.85 13.86
C LEU A 15 -25.21 -7.46 12.67
N ILE A 16 -25.14 -8.79 12.56
CA ILE A 16 -24.49 -9.49 11.43
C ILE A 16 -25.16 -9.14 10.10
N ILE A 17 -26.49 -9.12 10.04
CA ILE A 17 -27.23 -8.76 8.81
C ILE A 17 -26.96 -7.30 8.43
N ARG A 18 -27.04 -6.39 9.39
CA ARG A 18 -26.77 -4.96 9.20
C ARG A 18 -25.37 -4.72 8.68
N TYR A 19 -24.36 -5.12 9.44
CA TYR A 19 -22.95 -4.89 9.10
C TYR A 19 -22.49 -5.74 7.92
N GLY A 20 -23.06 -6.92 7.69
CA GLY A 20 -22.69 -7.80 6.58
C GLY A 20 -22.91 -7.14 5.21
N SER A 21 -23.94 -6.31 5.06
CA SER A 21 -24.17 -5.56 3.81
C SER A 21 -23.07 -4.53 3.55
N GLU A 22 -22.74 -3.72 4.55
CA GLU A 22 -21.72 -2.67 4.50
C GLU A 22 -20.32 -3.25 4.33
N ILE A 23 -20.01 -4.34 5.05
CA ILE A 23 -18.74 -5.07 4.93
C ILE A 23 -18.57 -5.61 3.51
N ARG A 24 -19.60 -6.23 2.93
CA ARG A 24 -19.53 -6.75 1.55
C ARG A 24 -19.25 -5.64 0.54
N GLN A 25 -19.88 -4.48 0.68
CA GLN A 25 -19.63 -3.35 -0.21
C GLN A 25 -18.19 -2.84 -0.07
N LYS A 26 -17.71 -2.62 1.16
CA LYS A 26 -16.33 -2.19 1.42
C LYS A 26 -15.30 -3.20 0.91
N ILE A 27 -15.57 -4.49 1.08
CA ILE A 27 -14.73 -5.58 0.54
C ILE A 27 -14.70 -5.50 -0.98
N LYS A 28 -15.86 -5.36 -1.65
CA LYS A 28 -15.93 -5.26 -3.12
C LYS A 28 -15.17 -4.04 -3.65
N GLU A 29 -15.29 -2.89 -3.00
CA GLU A 29 -14.55 -1.67 -3.35
C GLU A 29 -13.05 -1.86 -3.17
N LYS A 30 -12.61 -2.44 -2.04
CA LYS A 30 -11.19 -2.74 -1.81
C LYS A 30 -10.62 -3.74 -2.82
N TRP A 31 -11.36 -4.81 -3.14
CA TRP A 31 -10.94 -5.77 -4.17
C TRP A 31 -10.85 -5.14 -5.55
N ARG A 32 -11.80 -4.26 -5.91
CA ARG A 32 -11.73 -3.51 -7.16
C ARG A 32 -10.49 -2.62 -7.19
N PHE A 33 -10.19 -1.93 -6.09
CA PHE A 33 -8.99 -1.10 -5.96
C PHE A 33 -7.70 -1.94 -6.12
N ILE A 34 -7.56 -3.04 -5.37
CA ILE A 34 -6.41 -3.95 -5.47
C ILE A 34 -6.26 -4.47 -6.90
N ARG A 35 -7.37 -4.83 -7.56
CA ARG A 35 -7.36 -5.31 -8.94
C ARG A 35 -6.82 -4.27 -9.92
N LEU A 36 -7.22 -3.01 -9.76
CA LEU A 36 -6.75 -1.91 -10.62
C LEU A 36 -5.28 -1.61 -10.36
N VAL A 37 -4.86 -1.59 -9.10
CA VAL A 37 -3.47 -1.33 -8.72
C VAL A 37 -2.55 -2.45 -9.19
N ASN A 38 -2.97 -3.72 -9.11
CA ASN A 38 -2.19 -4.85 -9.61
C ASN A 38 -2.04 -4.87 -11.15
N GLN A 39 -2.68 -3.96 -11.89
CA GLN A 39 -2.40 -3.75 -13.31
C GLN A 39 -1.14 -2.89 -13.53
N LEU A 40 -0.69 -2.17 -12.49
CA LEU A 40 0.57 -1.45 -12.54
C LEU A 40 1.74 -2.44 -12.49
N PRO A 41 2.84 -2.16 -13.20
CA PRO A 41 4.06 -2.96 -13.13
C PRO A 41 4.58 -3.06 -11.70
N GLY A 42 4.79 -4.26 -11.19
CA GLY A 42 5.28 -4.50 -9.83
C GLY A 42 4.84 -5.84 -9.27
N PRO A 43 5.35 -6.25 -8.10
CA PRO A 43 4.86 -7.41 -7.40
C PRO A 43 3.42 -7.19 -6.93
N THR A 44 2.57 -8.20 -7.11
CA THR A 44 1.22 -8.18 -6.54
C THR A 44 1.27 -8.19 -5.01
N LEU A 45 0.17 -7.83 -4.35
CA LEU A 45 0.07 -7.82 -2.88
C LEU A 45 0.54 -9.15 -2.24
N LEU A 46 0.17 -10.29 -2.83
CA LEU A 46 0.55 -11.61 -2.31
C LEU A 46 2.04 -11.92 -2.54
N GLU A 47 2.57 -11.60 -3.72
CA GLU A 47 3.99 -11.77 -4.01
C GLU A 47 4.85 -10.89 -3.10
N MET A 48 4.43 -9.66 -2.85
CA MET A 48 5.12 -8.73 -1.97
C MET A 48 5.17 -9.24 -0.53
N LEU A 49 4.08 -9.84 -0.01
CA LEU A 49 4.10 -10.49 1.30
C LEU A 49 5.12 -11.64 1.35
N GLY A 50 5.22 -12.42 0.26
CA GLY A 50 6.23 -13.47 0.12
C GLY A 50 7.66 -12.93 0.11
N GLU A 51 7.91 -11.83 -0.62
CA GLU A 51 9.22 -11.18 -0.67
C GLU A 51 9.61 -10.56 0.68
N VAL A 52 8.68 -9.93 1.39
CA VAL A 52 8.92 -9.36 2.73
C VAL A 52 9.38 -10.42 3.72
N LEU A 53 8.84 -11.64 3.65
CA LEU A 53 9.28 -12.77 4.48
C LEU A 53 10.67 -13.29 4.09
N ARG A 54 11.11 -13.06 2.85
CA ARG A 54 12.44 -13.45 2.32
C ARG A 54 13.49 -12.35 2.46
N PHE A 55 13.07 -11.12 2.74
CA PHE A 55 13.99 -10.02 2.94
C PHE A 55 14.89 -10.29 4.12
N LYS A 56 16.18 -10.12 3.87
CA LYS A 56 17.20 -10.26 4.89
C LYS A 56 17.31 -8.96 5.66
N MET A 57 17.58 -9.06 6.96
CA MET A 57 17.79 -7.89 7.83
C MET A 57 19.16 -7.25 7.62
N ASP A 58 20.05 -7.92 6.88
CA ASP A 58 21.34 -7.37 6.46
C ASP A 58 21.15 -6.33 5.35
N SER A 59 21.68 -5.12 5.56
CA SER A 59 21.44 -3.97 4.68
C SER A 59 22.00 -4.16 3.27
N GLU A 60 23.15 -4.81 3.14
CA GLU A 60 23.78 -5.05 1.84
C GLU A 60 22.94 -6.04 1.03
N GLN A 61 22.58 -7.17 1.64
CA GLN A 61 21.77 -8.18 0.97
C GLN A 61 20.36 -7.69 0.65
N PHE A 62 19.75 -6.90 1.54
CA PHE A 62 18.47 -6.25 1.26
C PHE A 62 18.56 -5.32 0.05
N THR A 63 19.64 -4.54 -0.06
CA THR A 63 19.85 -3.62 -1.19
C THR A 63 19.92 -4.39 -2.51
N TYR A 64 20.66 -5.50 -2.57
CA TYR A 64 20.70 -6.35 -3.76
C TYR A 64 19.36 -7.01 -4.10
N GLN A 65 18.61 -7.44 -3.08
CA GLN A 65 17.25 -7.99 -3.28
C GLN A 65 16.31 -6.93 -3.88
N MET A 66 16.32 -5.71 -3.34
CA MET A 66 15.53 -4.60 -3.86
C MET A 66 15.95 -4.23 -5.27
N GLU A 67 17.26 -4.12 -5.55
CA GLU A 67 17.78 -3.82 -6.88
C GLU A 67 17.29 -4.86 -7.91
N ALA A 68 17.32 -6.16 -7.56
CA ALA A 68 16.82 -7.22 -8.44
C ALA A 68 15.34 -7.05 -8.76
N ILE A 69 14.51 -6.68 -7.77
CA ILE A 69 13.08 -6.42 -7.97
C ILE A 69 12.88 -5.18 -8.86
N PHE A 70 13.59 -4.08 -8.58
CA PHE A 70 13.53 -2.88 -9.42
C PHE A 70 13.95 -3.18 -10.86
N ARG A 71 15.03 -3.91 -11.08
CA ARG A 71 15.45 -4.32 -12.44
C ARG A 71 14.40 -5.16 -13.14
N LYS A 72 13.74 -6.07 -12.43
CA LYS A 72 12.69 -6.94 -12.98
C LYS A 72 11.46 -6.16 -13.45
N TYR A 73 11.00 -5.16 -12.69
CA TYR A 73 9.73 -4.46 -12.98
C TYR A 73 9.90 -3.08 -13.62
N ALA A 74 10.93 -2.30 -13.25
CA ALA A 74 11.14 -0.96 -13.78
C ALA A 74 11.59 -0.94 -15.25
N TYR A 75 12.09 -2.06 -15.77
CA TYR A 75 12.51 -2.17 -17.16
C TYR A 75 11.42 -2.78 -18.06
N GLN A 76 10.26 -3.14 -17.51
CA GLN A 76 9.13 -3.66 -18.31
C GLN A 76 8.45 -2.57 -19.15
N ASN A 77 8.58 -1.31 -18.74
CA ASN A 77 7.99 -0.17 -19.43
C ASN A 77 9.03 0.96 -19.54
N ASP A 78 8.98 1.74 -20.61
CA ASP A 78 9.92 2.85 -20.86
C ASP A 78 9.88 3.94 -19.76
N HIS A 79 8.75 4.06 -19.08
CA HIS A 79 8.55 5.01 -17.99
C HIS A 79 9.13 4.54 -16.65
N GLY A 80 9.50 3.26 -16.51
CA GLY A 80 10.00 2.65 -15.27
C GLY A 80 9.29 3.05 -13.99
N ILE A 81 7.96 3.02 -14.06
CA ILE A 81 7.09 3.10 -12.89
C ILE A 81 7.04 1.68 -12.29
N VAL A 82 7.10 1.58 -10.96
CA VAL A 82 6.93 0.31 -10.25
C VAL A 82 6.02 0.51 -9.04
N CYS A 83 5.02 -0.33 -8.88
CA CYS A 83 4.13 -0.32 -7.71
C CYS A 83 4.59 -1.37 -6.70
N PHE A 84 4.81 -0.95 -5.46
CA PHE A 84 5.07 -1.84 -4.31
C PHE A 84 3.94 -1.75 -3.30
N TRP A 85 3.61 -2.87 -2.67
CA TRP A 85 2.63 -2.91 -1.59
C TRP A 85 3.32 -2.82 -0.23
N PHE A 86 3.03 -1.76 0.52
CA PHE A 86 3.39 -1.64 1.93
C PHE A 86 2.17 -1.95 2.79
N GLY A 87 2.05 -3.21 3.19
CA GLY A 87 0.81 -3.74 3.76
C GLY A 87 -0.33 -3.60 2.75
N LEU A 88 -1.41 -2.91 3.13
CA LEU A 88 -2.56 -2.67 2.25
C LEU A 88 -2.50 -1.33 1.50
N ARG A 89 -1.38 -0.61 1.58
CA ARG A 89 -1.17 0.67 0.88
C ARG A 89 -0.20 0.47 -0.30
N PRO A 90 -0.62 0.73 -1.54
CA PRO A 90 0.28 0.70 -2.67
C PRO A 90 1.07 2.01 -2.77
N MET A 91 2.35 1.90 -3.10
CA MET A 91 3.26 3.01 -3.31
C MET A 91 3.91 2.90 -4.67
N LEU A 92 3.86 3.98 -5.46
CA LEU A 92 4.49 4.05 -6.77
C LEU A 92 5.90 4.61 -6.65
N PHE A 93 6.84 3.95 -7.31
CA PHE A 93 8.23 4.34 -7.43
C PHE A 93 8.51 4.70 -8.88
N LEU A 94 9.23 5.81 -9.07
CA LEU A 94 9.66 6.30 -10.37
C LEU A 94 11.15 6.03 -10.50
N ALA A 95 11.52 4.96 -11.22
CA ALA A 95 12.91 4.54 -11.37
C ALA A 95 13.60 5.19 -12.59
N ARG A 96 12.87 5.97 -13.40
CA ARG A 96 13.39 6.69 -14.58
C ARG A 96 13.32 8.19 -14.39
N SER A 97 14.36 8.87 -14.86
CA SER A 97 14.47 10.33 -14.81
C SER A 97 13.34 11.02 -15.59
N THR A 98 12.91 10.46 -16.72
CA THR A 98 11.82 11.01 -17.54
C THR A 98 10.51 11.10 -16.78
N SER A 99 10.14 10.04 -16.05
CA SER A 99 8.92 10.00 -15.23
C SER A 99 9.05 10.85 -13.96
N ALA A 100 10.22 10.82 -13.31
CA ALA A 100 10.48 11.64 -12.12
C ALA A 100 10.43 13.15 -12.45
N LYS A 101 10.94 13.55 -13.62
CA LYS A 101 10.92 14.93 -14.10
C LYS A 101 9.51 15.52 -14.13
N VAL A 102 8.52 14.74 -14.58
CA VAL A 102 7.11 15.17 -14.62
C VAL A 102 6.59 15.53 -13.23
N ILE A 103 7.02 14.84 -12.18
CA ILE A 103 6.63 15.16 -10.80
C ILE A 103 7.41 16.36 -10.28
N PHE A 104 8.73 16.39 -10.48
CA PHE A 104 9.58 17.46 -9.94
C PHE A 104 9.35 18.83 -10.59
N GLU A 105 8.98 18.87 -11.87
CA GLU A 105 8.66 20.12 -12.57
C GLU A 105 7.22 20.58 -12.34
N ASN A 106 6.40 19.78 -11.66
CA ASN A 106 4.99 20.10 -11.45
C ASN A 106 4.80 21.04 -10.27
N THR A 107 4.40 22.28 -10.56
CA THR A 107 4.14 23.33 -9.56
C THR A 107 2.89 23.10 -8.72
N LYS A 108 2.05 22.11 -9.06
CA LYS A 108 0.83 21.75 -8.31
C LYS A 108 1.02 20.58 -7.35
N LEU A 109 2.06 19.75 -7.54
CA LEU A 109 2.35 18.57 -6.69
C LEU A 109 3.38 18.92 -5.61
N THR A 110 3.19 20.04 -4.93
CA THR A 110 4.15 20.53 -3.91
C THR A 110 3.93 19.91 -2.52
N SER A 111 2.78 19.27 -2.30
CA SER A 111 2.46 18.60 -1.03
C SER A 111 3.16 17.25 -0.93
N LYS A 112 3.91 17.05 0.16
CA LYS A 112 4.45 15.74 0.55
C LYS A 112 3.30 14.80 0.96
N SER A 113 3.47 13.50 0.78
CA SER A 113 2.46 12.51 1.19
C SER A 113 2.39 12.37 2.72
N ASP A 114 1.28 11.81 3.21
CA ASP A 114 1.07 11.48 4.63
C ASP A 114 2.18 10.59 5.22
N ASP A 115 2.92 9.85 4.38
CA ASP A 115 4.05 9.02 4.82
C ASP A 115 5.18 9.86 5.43
N TYR A 116 5.27 11.14 5.06
CA TYR A 116 6.23 12.07 5.63
C TYR A 116 5.94 12.38 7.11
N ASP A 117 4.70 12.22 7.58
CA ASP A 117 4.36 12.43 8.99
C ASP A 117 5.08 11.43 9.91
N ILE A 118 5.37 10.22 9.41
CA ILE A 118 6.19 9.25 10.14
C ILE A 118 7.62 9.77 10.29
N PHE A 119 8.18 10.34 9.21
CA PHE A 119 9.50 10.97 9.25
C PHE A 119 9.53 12.20 10.17
N LYS A 120 8.50 13.05 10.15
CA LYS A 120 8.39 14.19 11.07
C LYS A 120 8.39 13.76 12.53
N ARG A 121 7.69 12.66 12.87
CA ARG A 121 7.69 12.10 14.23
C ARG A 121 9.07 11.61 14.69
N LEU A 122 9.92 11.16 13.76
CA LEU A 122 11.27 10.66 14.08
C LEU A 122 12.31 11.79 14.15
N VAL A 123 12.19 12.81 13.30
CA VAL A 123 13.18 13.91 13.17
C VAL A 123 12.79 15.17 13.95
N GLY A 124 11.54 15.26 14.40
CA GLY A 124 10.96 16.44 15.05
C GLY A 124 10.45 17.46 14.04
N ASP A 125 9.73 18.49 14.54
CA ASP A 125 9.22 19.60 13.74
C ASP A 125 10.35 20.61 13.43
N GLY A 126 11.34 20.16 12.66
CA GLY A 126 12.48 20.98 12.19
C GLY A 126 12.38 21.36 10.70
N LEU A 127 13.45 21.99 10.18
CA LEU A 127 13.54 22.50 8.80
C LEU A 127 13.24 21.44 7.70
N LEU A 128 13.50 20.16 7.99
CA LEU A 128 13.25 19.03 7.08
C LEU A 128 11.77 18.60 7.04
N SER A 129 10.99 19.02 8.03
CA SER A 129 9.59 18.68 8.27
C SER A 129 8.60 19.74 7.73
N ALA A 130 9.10 20.89 7.25
CA ALA A 130 8.30 21.92 6.58
C ALA A 130 7.86 21.53 5.16
#